data_AF-A0A953T352-F1
#
_entry.id   AF-A0A953T352-F1
#
_cell.length_a   1.000
_cell.length_b   1.000
_cell.length_c   1.000
_cell.angle_alpha   90.00
_cell.angle_beta   90.00
_cell.angle_gamma   90.00
#
_symmetry.space_group_name_H-M   'P 1'
#
loop_
_entity.id
_entity.type
_entity.pdbx_description
1 polymer ?
#
loop_
_entity_poly.entity_id
_entity_poly.type
_entity_poly.pdbx_seq_one_letter_code
_entity_poly.pdbx_strand_id
1 'polypeptide(L)'
;MSTFNSLSYATRLVDAGVPRDQAEAHAFVLQSVYEEEHKQYATKADFLELRQEVKQQILHLEAKTDRIAAKTDQLEIKTDRIEAKMNQIEAKTDQLEIKTDRIEAKITEVEVKLSAEISGLAKTVNECKEEFLSFRADVSVLRTSHKYIVWISGGVATMCLSVIALCIPIYLHTLK
;
A
#
# COMPACT_ATOMS: atom_id res chain seq x y z
N MET A 1 -52.67 -47.51 29.79
CA MET A 1 -53.62 -46.98 30.79
C MET A 1 -54.74 -48.00 30.95
N SER A 2 -55.08 -48.36 32.18
CA SER A 2 -56.23 -49.22 32.45
C SER A 2 -57.50 -48.45 32.14
N THR A 3 -58.28 -48.91 31.17
CA THR A 3 -59.59 -48.34 30.86
C THR A 3 -60.52 -48.61 32.03
N PHE A 4 -61.27 -47.60 32.48
CA PHE A 4 -62.34 -47.83 33.45
C PHE A 4 -63.37 -48.80 32.85
N ASN A 5 -63.68 -49.87 33.58
CA ASN A 5 -64.61 -50.90 33.15
C ASN A 5 -65.91 -50.76 33.95
N SER A 6 -66.91 -50.11 33.33
CA SER A 6 -68.21 -49.83 33.95
C SER A 6 -68.98 -51.10 34.32
N LEU A 7 -68.84 -52.18 33.55
CA LEU A 7 -69.48 -53.48 33.81
C LEU A 7 -68.93 -54.12 35.09
N SER A 8 -67.60 -54.21 35.21
CA SER A 8 -66.97 -54.74 36.43
C SER A 8 -67.27 -53.90 37.67
N TYR A 9 -67.43 -52.58 37.50
CA TYR A 9 -67.81 -51.68 38.58
C TYR A 9 -69.28 -51.87 39.01
N ALA A 10 -70.21 -51.98 38.06
CA ALA A 10 -71.62 -52.24 38.33
C ALA A 10 -71.84 -53.59 39.02
N THR A 11 -71.19 -54.67 38.55
CA THR A 11 -71.30 -56.01 39.17
C THR A 11 -70.87 -56.00 40.63
N ARG A 12 -69.77 -55.29 40.96
CA ARG A 12 -69.30 -55.16 42.35
C ARG A 12 -70.27 -54.43 43.27
N LEU A 13 -71.05 -53.48 42.74
CA LEU A 13 -72.07 -52.77 43.50
C LEU A 13 -73.30 -53.65 43.75
N VAL A 14 -73.70 -54.45 42.75
CA VAL A 14 -74.78 -55.43 42.89
C VAL A 14 -74.41 -56.50 43.92
N ASP A 15 -73.18 -57.01 43.88
CA ASP A 15 -72.66 -57.98 44.87
C ASP A 15 -72.59 -57.41 46.29
N ALA A 16 -72.46 -56.09 46.43
CA ALA A 16 -72.49 -55.38 47.70
C ALA A 16 -73.92 -55.06 48.20
N GLY A 17 -74.96 -55.49 47.49
CA GLY A 17 -76.37 -55.34 47.86
C GLY A 17 -77.06 -54.08 47.32
N VAL A 18 -76.44 -53.34 46.40
CA VAL A 18 -77.08 -52.19 45.72
C VAL A 18 -78.05 -52.70 44.65
N PRO A 19 -79.30 -52.18 44.56
CA PRO A 19 -80.21 -52.52 43.48
C PRO A 19 -79.58 -52.29 42.10
N ARG A 20 -79.83 -53.21 41.18
CA ARG A 20 -79.19 -53.22 39.85
C ARG A 20 -79.33 -51.89 39.11
N ASP A 21 -80.53 -51.33 39.09
CA ASP A 21 -80.83 -50.06 38.41
C ASP A 21 -79.99 -48.90 38.99
N GLN A 22 -79.72 -48.91 40.29
CA GLN A 22 -78.92 -47.90 40.96
C GLN A 22 -77.41 -48.12 40.75
N ALA A 23 -76.97 -49.38 40.72
CA ALA A 23 -75.58 -49.74 40.42
C ALA A 23 -75.19 -49.36 38.97
N GLU A 24 -76.09 -49.57 38.01
CA GLU A 24 -75.91 -49.17 36.61
C GLU A 24 -75.88 -47.64 36.46
N ALA A 25 -76.75 -46.91 37.15
CA ALA A 25 -76.73 -45.45 37.16
C ALA A 25 -75.42 -44.87 37.74
N HIS A 26 -74.91 -45.45 38.84
CA HIS A 26 -73.61 -45.07 39.41
C HIS A 26 -72.45 -45.34 38.44
N ALA A 27 -72.44 -46.51 37.80
CA ALA A 27 -71.42 -46.87 36.83
C ALA A 27 -71.44 -45.94 35.62
N PHE A 28 -72.61 -45.50 35.18
CA PHE A 28 -72.79 -44.57 34.08
C PHE A 28 -72.23 -43.17 34.39
N VAL A 29 -72.56 -42.60 35.56
CA VAL A 29 -72.07 -41.28 35.95
C VAL A 29 -70.53 -41.29 36.10
N LEU A 30 -69.97 -42.33 36.71
CA LEU A 30 -68.52 -42.48 36.83
C LEU A 30 -67.84 -42.66 35.48
N GLN A 31 -68.45 -43.41 34.56
CA GLN A 31 -67.96 -43.53 33.18
C GLN A 31 -67.96 -42.15 32.50
N SER A 32 -69.01 -41.35 32.65
CA SER A 32 -69.07 -40.00 32.05
C SER A 32 -68.03 -39.04 32.62
N VAL A 33 -67.81 -39.06 33.95
CA VAL A 33 -66.78 -38.23 34.59
C VAL A 33 -65.38 -38.69 34.17
N TYR A 34 -65.15 -40.01 34.08
CA TYR A 34 -63.88 -40.56 33.60
C TYR A 34 -63.60 -40.15 32.16
N GLU A 35 -64.58 -40.23 31.26
CA GLU A 35 -64.44 -39.81 29.86
C GLU A 35 -64.20 -38.30 29.73
N GLU A 36 -64.89 -37.49 30.53
CA GLU A 36 -64.73 -36.03 30.52
C GLU A 36 -63.35 -35.60 31.03
N GLU A 37 -62.84 -36.21 32.11
CA GLU A 37 -61.47 -36.01 32.56
C GLU A 37 -60.42 -36.53 31.59
N HIS A 38 -60.73 -37.54 30.75
CA HIS A 38 -59.75 -38.08 29.80
C HIS A 38 -59.66 -37.30 28.49
N LYS A 39 -60.62 -36.42 28.18
CA LYS A 39 -60.58 -35.55 26.98
C LYS A 39 -59.45 -34.52 26.99
N GLN A 40 -58.99 -34.12 28.17
CA GLN A 40 -57.90 -33.13 28.35
C GLN A 40 -56.50 -33.77 28.26
N TYR A 41 -56.40 -35.10 28.26
CA TYR A 41 -55.10 -35.76 28.15
C TYR A 41 -54.66 -35.85 26.69
N ALA A 42 -53.38 -35.58 26.47
CA ALA A 42 -52.74 -35.81 25.19
C ALA A 42 -52.86 -37.30 24.81
N THR A 43 -53.37 -37.53 23.63
CA THR A 43 -53.50 -38.85 23.03
C THR A 43 -52.18 -39.30 22.42
N LYS A 44 -52.07 -40.59 22.12
CA LYS A 44 -50.92 -41.13 21.37
C LYS A 44 -50.75 -40.44 20.00
N ALA A 45 -51.83 -39.97 19.39
CA ALA A 45 -51.77 -39.26 18.11
C ALA A 45 -51.07 -37.90 18.27
N ASP A 46 -51.42 -37.14 19.32
CA ASP A 46 -50.82 -35.84 19.62
C ASP A 46 -49.30 -35.98 19.87
N PHE A 47 -48.88 -37.02 20.60
CA PHE A 47 -47.45 -37.30 20.80
C PHE A 47 -46.72 -37.67 19.50
N LEU A 48 -47.38 -38.34 18.55
CA LEU A 48 -46.79 -38.66 17.25
C LEU A 48 -46.65 -37.43 16.37
N GLU A 49 -47.63 -36.53 16.38
CA GLU A 49 -47.56 -35.25 15.68
C GLU A 49 -46.43 -34.38 16.22
N LEU A 50 -46.35 -34.21 17.55
CA LEU A 50 -45.28 -33.47 18.20
C LEU A 50 -43.90 -34.08 17.87
N ARG A 51 -43.78 -35.41 17.89
CA ARG A 51 -42.53 -36.09 17.50
C ARG A 51 -42.13 -35.75 16.07
N GLN A 52 -43.11 -35.71 15.16
CA GLN A 52 -42.84 -35.38 13.76
C GLN A 52 -42.45 -33.92 13.61
N GLU A 53 -43.11 -32.99 14.29
CA GLU A 53 -42.75 -31.57 14.28
C GLU A 53 -41.34 -31.33 14.82
N VAL A 54 -41.02 -31.92 15.97
CA VAL A 54 -39.67 -31.84 16.57
C VAL A 54 -38.62 -32.39 15.60
N LYS A 55 -38.91 -33.51 14.93
CA LYS A 55 -38.00 -34.07 13.91
C LYS A 55 -37.78 -33.11 12.74
N GLN A 56 -38.82 -32.45 12.26
CA GLN A 56 -38.70 -31.44 11.19
C GLN A 56 -37.90 -30.22 11.65
N GLN A 57 -38.11 -29.75 12.88
CA GLN A 57 -37.35 -28.64 13.45
C GLN A 57 -35.86 -28.99 13.59
N ILE A 58 -35.54 -30.21 14.01
CA ILE A 58 -34.15 -30.70 14.07
C ILE A 58 -33.51 -30.69 12.68
N LEU A 59 -34.17 -31.25 11.66
CA LEU A 59 -33.65 -31.25 10.28
C LEU A 59 -33.43 -29.84 9.73
N HIS A 60 -34.32 -28.90 10.06
CA HIS A 60 -34.17 -27.49 9.68
C HIS A 60 -32.99 -26.81 10.38
N LEU A 61 -32.75 -27.13 11.66
CA LEU A 61 -31.61 -26.62 12.42
C LEU A 61 -30.29 -27.21 11.92
N GLU A 62 -30.25 -28.50 11.57
CA GLU A 62 -29.10 -29.16 10.95
C GLU A 62 -28.76 -28.46 9.62
N ALA A 63 -29.73 -28.28 8.72
CA ALA A 63 -29.52 -27.60 7.45
C ALA A 63 -29.03 -26.14 7.61
N LYS A 64 -29.53 -25.42 8.63
CA LYS A 64 -29.03 -24.07 8.97
C LYS A 64 -27.59 -24.12 9.48
N THR A 65 -27.27 -25.10 10.31
CA THR A 65 -25.93 -25.29 10.87
C THR A 65 -24.93 -25.59 9.75
N ASP A 66 -25.25 -26.48 8.82
CA ASP A 66 -24.43 -26.79 7.65
C ASP A 66 -24.18 -25.55 6.79
N ARG A 67 -25.23 -24.74 6.58
CA ARG A 67 -25.12 -23.48 5.83
C ARG A 67 -24.23 -22.46 6.54
N ILE A 68 -24.23 -22.42 7.86
CA ILE A 68 -23.36 -21.56 8.64
C ILE A 68 -21.92 -22.06 8.54
N ALA A 69 -21.68 -23.37 8.70
CA ALA A 69 -20.36 -23.98 8.56
C ALA A 69 -19.75 -23.65 7.19
N ALA A 70 -20.48 -23.87 6.10
CA ALA A 70 -20.01 -23.55 4.75
C ALA A 70 -19.68 -22.05 4.55
N LYS A 71 -20.41 -21.15 5.23
CA LYS A 71 -20.10 -19.71 5.19
C LYS A 71 -18.83 -19.39 5.99
N THR A 72 -18.62 -20.06 7.12
CA THR A 72 -17.40 -19.93 7.91
C THR A 72 -16.19 -20.37 7.11
N ASP A 73 -16.25 -21.54 6.45
CA ASP A 73 -15.15 -22.03 5.59
C ASP A 73 -14.83 -21.03 4.45
N GLN A 74 -15.87 -20.43 3.84
CA GLN A 74 -15.67 -19.40 2.83
C GLN A 74 -15.03 -18.11 3.37
N LEU A 75 -15.32 -17.76 4.63
CA LEU A 75 -14.70 -16.60 5.29
C LEU A 75 -13.25 -16.88 5.65
N GLU A 76 -12.91 -18.09 6.07
CA GLU A 76 -11.54 -18.53 6.33
C GLU A 76 -10.70 -18.43 5.05
N ILE A 77 -11.17 -19.02 3.93
CA ILE A 77 -10.50 -18.92 2.62
C ILE A 77 -10.30 -17.46 2.18
N LYS A 78 -11.28 -16.59 2.42
CA LYS A 78 -11.15 -15.16 2.09
C LYS A 78 -10.10 -14.48 2.96
N THR A 79 -10.02 -14.85 4.23
CA THR A 79 -9.04 -14.31 5.19
C THR A 79 -7.63 -14.71 4.77
N ASP A 80 -7.39 -15.99 4.47
CA ASP A 80 -6.10 -16.47 3.98
C ASP A 80 -5.66 -15.74 2.70
N ARG A 81 -6.61 -15.49 1.79
CA ARG A 81 -6.33 -14.74 0.56
C ARG A 81 -5.99 -13.28 0.81
N ILE A 82 -6.60 -12.66 1.83
CA ILE A 82 -6.27 -11.29 2.24
C ILE A 82 -4.87 -11.26 2.85
N GLU A 83 -4.54 -12.21 3.73
CA GLU A 83 -3.22 -12.33 4.34
C GLU A 83 -2.12 -12.50 3.28
N ALA A 84 -2.31 -13.41 2.32
CA ALA A 84 -1.37 -13.60 1.23
C ALA A 84 -1.15 -12.34 0.37
N LYS A 85 -2.20 -11.54 0.14
CA LYS A 85 -2.09 -10.26 -0.55
C LYS A 85 -1.33 -9.22 0.28
N MET A 86 -1.53 -9.22 1.60
CA MET A 86 -0.84 -8.31 2.50
C MET A 86 0.67 -8.58 2.50
N ASN A 87 1.06 -9.85 2.59
CA ASN A 87 2.47 -10.26 2.49
C ASN A 87 3.08 -9.85 1.14
N GLN A 88 2.32 -9.94 0.03
CA GLN A 88 2.80 -9.48 -1.27
C GLN A 88 2.99 -7.95 -1.33
N ILE A 89 2.11 -7.18 -0.66
CA ILE A 89 2.22 -5.72 -0.60
C ILE A 89 3.42 -5.32 0.25
N GLU A 90 3.65 -5.98 1.37
CA GLU A 90 4.83 -5.76 2.24
C GLU A 90 6.12 -5.98 1.44
N ALA A 91 6.27 -7.14 0.80
CA ALA A 91 7.45 -7.43 -0.03
C ALA A 91 7.68 -6.43 -1.17
N LYS A 92 6.61 -5.89 -1.77
CA LYS A 92 6.73 -4.82 -2.78
C LYS A 92 7.16 -3.49 -2.18
N THR A 93 6.75 -3.20 -0.96
CA THR A 93 7.11 -1.99 -0.23
C THR A 93 8.59 -2.02 0.11
N ASP A 94 9.11 -3.14 0.63
CA ASP A 94 10.54 -3.32 0.91
C ASP A 94 11.40 -3.13 -0.35
N GLN A 95 10.94 -3.67 -1.50
CA GLN A 95 11.62 -3.47 -2.78
C GLN A 95 11.62 -2.02 -3.25
N LEU A 96 10.58 -1.25 -2.95
CA LEU A 96 10.52 0.18 -3.27
C LEU A 96 11.44 0.99 -2.37
N GLU A 97 11.54 0.64 -1.09
CA GLU A 97 12.48 1.25 -0.15
C GLU A 97 13.93 1.07 -0.62
N ILE A 98 14.34 -0.17 -0.93
CA ILE A 98 15.68 -0.47 -1.46
C ILE A 98 15.98 0.31 -2.76
N LYS A 99 14.99 0.45 -3.65
CA LYS A 99 15.14 1.23 -4.89
C LYS A 99 15.32 2.71 -4.60
N THR A 100 14.61 3.23 -3.59
CA THR A 100 14.69 4.63 -3.18
C THR A 100 16.08 4.93 -2.61
N ASP A 101 16.58 4.10 -1.69
CA ASP A 101 17.92 4.22 -1.13
C ASP A 101 19.00 4.23 -2.22
N ARG A 102 18.85 3.36 -3.23
CA ARG A 102 19.78 3.29 -4.35
C ARG A 102 19.74 4.54 -5.23
N ILE A 103 18.57 5.14 -5.40
CA ILE A 103 18.43 6.40 -6.14
C ILE A 103 19.08 7.54 -5.35
N GLU A 104 18.83 7.61 -4.05
CA GLU A 104 19.42 8.61 -3.16
C GLU A 104 20.95 8.53 -3.16
N ALA A 105 21.52 7.33 -3.07
CA ALA A 105 22.97 7.13 -3.17
C ALA A 105 23.55 7.62 -4.52
N LYS A 106 22.84 7.38 -5.63
CA LYS A 106 23.26 7.88 -6.95
C LYS A 106 23.18 9.40 -7.07
N ILE A 107 22.16 10.01 -6.47
CA ILE A 107 22.03 11.47 -6.42
C ILE A 107 23.23 12.06 -5.67
N THR A 108 23.54 11.54 -4.49
CA THR A 108 24.71 11.96 -3.70
C THR A 108 26.01 11.81 -4.49
N GLU A 109 26.19 10.71 -5.22
CA GLU A 109 27.38 10.50 -6.07
C GLU A 109 27.49 11.57 -7.18
N VAL A 110 26.37 11.89 -7.83
CA VAL A 110 26.32 12.93 -8.88
C VAL A 110 26.58 14.30 -8.31
N GLU A 111 26.00 14.64 -7.15
CA GLU A 111 26.24 15.91 -6.46
C GLU A 111 27.71 16.09 -6.10
N VAL A 112 28.36 15.05 -5.56
CA VAL A 112 29.80 15.08 -5.26
C VAL A 112 30.62 15.30 -6.52
N LYS A 113 30.34 14.56 -7.60
CA LYS A 113 31.07 14.72 -8.88
C LYS A 113 30.91 16.12 -9.46
N LEU A 114 29.69 16.64 -9.52
CA LEU A 114 29.42 17.99 -10.02
C LEU A 114 30.11 19.05 -9.16
N SER A 115 30.09 18.91 -7.84
CA SER A 115 30.78 19.85 -6.94
C SER A 115 32.30 19.87 -7.20
N ALA A 116 32.91 18.71 -7.45
CA ALA A 116 34.32 18.58 -7.75
C ALA A 116 34.66 19.20 -9.12
N GLU A 117 33.84 18.95 -10.15
CA GLU A 117 34.01 19.53 -11.48
C GLU A 117 33.86 21.06 -11.47
N ILE A 118 32.85 21.59 -10.77
CA ILE A 118 32.64 23.04 -10.61
C ILE A 118 33.84 23.68 -9.90
N SER A 119 34.33 23.06 -8.83
CA SER A 119 35.53 23.53 -8.11
C SER A 119 36.77 23.53 -9.01
N GLY A 120 36.96 22.46 -9.79
CA GLY A 120 38.05 22.34 -10.76
C GLY A 120 37.97 23.41 -11.85
N LEU A 121 36.80 23.63 -12.43
CA LEU A 121 36.56 24.67 -13.44
C LEU A 121 36.78 26.07 -12.86
N ALA A 122 36.33 26.33 -11.64
CA ALA A 122 36.56 27.62 -10.97
C ALA A 122 38.06 27.90 -10.79
N LYS A 123 38.86 26.88 -10.48
CA LYS A 123 40.32 26.99 -10.38
C LYS A 123 40.96 27.32 -11.73
N THR A 124 40.63 26.59 -12.80
CA THR A 124 41.22 26.82 -14.13
C THR A 124 40.82 28.17 -14.70
N VAL A 125 39.59 28.63 -14.45
CA VAL A 125 39.13 29.98 -14.82
C VAL A 125 39.93 31.06 -14.11
N ASN A 126 40.20 30.89 -12.81
CA ASN A 126 41.03 31.83 -12.05
C ASN A 126 42.48 31.85 -12.55
N GLU A 127 43.08 30.68 -12.81
CA GLU A 127 44.44 30.59 -13.37
C GLU A 127 44.52 31.30 -14.73
N CYS A 128 43.58 31.02 -15.64
CA CYS A 128 43.51 31.67 -16.95
C CYS A 128 43.32 33.19 -16.84
N LYS A 129 42.51 33.65 -15.88
CA LYS A 129 42.32 35.08 -15.62
C LYS A 129 43.63 35.75 -15.20
N GLU A 130 44.41 35.11 -14.32
CA GLU A 130 45.71 35.64 -13.89
C GLU A 130 46.73 35.66 -15.05
N GLU A 131 46.77 34.60 -15.87
CA GLU A 131 47.60 34.57 -17.09
C GLU A 131 47.22 35.68 -18.09
N PHE A 132 45.92 35.95 -18.26
CA PHE A 132 45.47 37.03 -19.13
C PHE A 132 45.86 38.42 -18.58
N LEU A 133 45.82 38.61 -17.26
CA LEU A 133 46.25 39.85 -16.62
C LEU A 133 47.75 40.08 -16.81
N SER A 134 48.59 39.06 -16.64
CA SER A 134 50.03 39.17 -16.89
C SER A 134 50.33 39.43 -18.36
N PHE A 135 49.69 38.70 -19.28
CA PHE A 135 49.82 38.95 -20.72
C PHE A 135 49.42 40.37 -21.12
N ARG A 136 48.31 40.88 -20.56
CA ARG A 136 47.88 42.26 -20.77
C ARG A 136 48.93 43.26 -20.28
N ALA A 137 49.59 42.98 -19.16
CA ALA A 137 50.69 43.80 -18.66
C ALA A 137 51.88 43.77 -19.65
N ASP A 138 52.28 42.59 -20.13
CA ASP A 138 53.37 42.44 -21.12
C ASP A 138 53.09 43.21 -22.41
N VAL A 139 51.86 43.13 -22.94
CA VAL A 139 51.44 43.91 -24.13
C VAL A 139 51.54 45.41 -23.88
N SER A 140 51.25 45.89 -22.67
CA SER A 140 51.37 47.31 -22.31
C SER A 140 52.82 47.79 -22.30
N VAL A 141 53.74 46.95 -21.80
CA VAL A 141 55.19 47.22 -21.84
C VAL A 141 55.68 47.21 -23.27
N LEU A 142 55.33 46.19 -24.07
CA LEU A 142 55.72 46.07 -25.47
C LEU A 142 55.26 47.27 -26.31
N ARG A 143 54.02 47.75 -26.10
CA ARG A 143 53.51 48.97 -26.75
C ARG A 143 54.37 50.18 -26.43
N THR A 144 54.84 50.30 -25.19
CA THR A 144 55.69 51.40 -24.75
C THR A 144 57.08 51.30 -25.37
N SER A 145 57.70 50.12 -25.36
CA SER A 145 58.97 49.85 -26.04
C SER A 145 58.91 50.11 -27.54
N HIS A 146 57.81 49.72 -28.21
CA HIS A 146 57.62 49.98 -29.64
C HIS A 146 57.60 51.48 -29.95
N LYS A 147 56.92 52.30 -29.13
CA LYS A 147 56.96 53.77 -29.27
C LYS A 147 58.39 54.32 -29.17
N TYR A 148 59.19 53.82 -28.23
CA TYR A 148 60.60 54.22 -28.10
C TYR A 148 61.43 53.80 -29.31
N ILE A 149 61.26 52.57 -29.82
CA ILE A 149 61.99 52.09 -31.00
C ILE A 149 61.66 52.94 -32.24
N VAL A 150 60.38 53.25 -32.47
CA VAL A 150 59.95 54.12 -33.58
C VAL A 150 60.52 55.53 -33.44
N TRP A 151 60.58 56.06 -32.21
CA TRP A 151 61.19 57.36 -31.94
C TRP A 151 62.69 57.36 -32.24
N ILE A 152 63.43 56.35 -31.78
CA ILE A 152 64.88 56.21 -32.03
C ILE A 152 65.16 56.03 -33.53
N SER A 153 64.43 55.13 -34.22
CA SER A 153 64.66 54.86 -35.64
C SER A 153 64.35 56.06 -36.52
N GLY A 154 63.32 56.84 -36.19
CA GLY A 154 63.06 58.14 -36.81
C GLY A 154 64.22 59.11 -36.63
N GLY A 155 64.77 59.20 -35.42
CA GLY A 155 65.97 60.00 -35.14
C GLY A 155 67.17 59.59 -35.99
N VAL A 156 67.50 58.29 -36.03
CA VAL A 156 68.62 57.77 -36.84
C VAL A 156 68.42 58.05 -38.33
N ALA A 157 67.20 57.84 -38.86
CA ALA A 157 66.89 58.13 -40.26
C ALA A 157 67.12 59.61 -40.61
N THR A 158 66.71 60.54 -39.74
CA THR A 158 66.97 61.97 -39.94
C THR A 158 68.47 62.31 -39.94
N MET A 159 69.25 61.70 -39.04
CA MET A 159 70.70 61.88 -39.03
C MET A 159 71.36 61.37 -40.32
N CYS A 160 71.01 60.16 -40.77
CA CYS A 160 71.53 59.60 -42.02
C CYS A 160 71.20 60.50 -43.23
N LEU A 161 69.97 61.01 -43.34
CA LEU A 161 69.57 61.93 -44.40
C LEU A 161 70.37 63.24 -44.37
N SER A 162 70.66 63.78 -43.18
CA SER A 162 71.47 65.00 -43.05
C SER A 162 72.92 64.79 -43.50
N VAL A 163 73.52 63.63 -43.19
CA VAL A 163 74.88 63.28 -43.65
C VAL A 163 74.91 63.14 -45.17
N ILE A 164 73.95 62.43 -45.76
CA ILE A 164 73.85 62.30 -47.22
C ILE A 164 73.70 63.68 -47.88
N ALA A 165 72.84 64.55 -47.34
CA ALA A 165 72.63 65.90 -47.85
C ALA A 165 73.91 66.77 -47.81
N LEU A 166 74.78 66.58 -46.81
CA LEU A 166 76.08 67.26 -46.71
C LEU A 166 77.14 66.66 -47.64
N CYS A 167 77.17 65.33 -47.83
CA CYS A 167 78.19 64.67 -48.64
C CYS A 167 78.00 64.82 -50.16
N ILE A 168 76.74 64.84 -50.65
CA ILE A 168 76.44 65.01 -52.09
C ILE A 168 77.09 66.27 -52.72
N PRO A 169 76.93 67.48 -52.15
CA PRO A 169 77.53 68.68 -52.72
C PRO A 169 79.06 68.66 -52.69
N ILE A 170 79.68 68.07 -51.66
CA ILE A 170 81.13 67.92 -51.55
C ILE A 170 81.66 67.02 -52.67
N TYR A 171 81.03 65.85 -52.87
CA TYR A 171 81.44 64.88 -53.88
C TYR A 171 81.30 65.42 -55.32
N LEU A 172 80.20 66.14 -55.61
CA LEU A 172 79.99 66.85 -56.87
C LEU A 172 81.05 67.93 -57.14
N HIS A 173 81.60 68.55 -56.09
CA HIS A 173 82.62 69.59 -56.22
C HIS A 173 84.03 69.03 -56.49
N THR A 174 84.33 67.79 -56.07
CA THR A 174 85.60 67.08 -56.35
C THR A 174 85.64 66.37 -57.71
N LEU A 175 84.51 66.24 -58.40
CA LEU A 175 84.41 65.62 -59.74
C LEU A 175 84.49 66.63 -60.91
N LYS A 176 84.69 67.93 -60.60
CA LYS A 176 85.01 69.00 -61.54
C LYS A 176 86.49 69.31 -61.53
#